data_AF-A0A3Q8ZYJ1-F1
#
_entry.id   AF-A0A3Q8ZYJ1-F1
#
_cell.length_a   1.000
_cell.length_b   1.000
_cell.length_c   1.000
_cell.angle_alpha   90.00
_cell.angle_beta   90.00
_cell.angle_gamma   90.00
#
_symmetry.space_group_name_H-M   'P 1'
#
loop_
_entity.id
_entity.type
_entity.pdbx_description
1 polymer ?
#
loop_
_entity_poly.entity_id
_entity_poly.type
_entity_poly.pdbx_seq_one_letter_code
_entity_poly.pdbx_strand_id
1 'polypeptide(L)'
;MALSIYLATRRKLTLRGVKNTCDGNPILIDKDLFLLFVTLERALRSKSFDAVQAAVQAIESYATSIGKRYLVLFAYWYIHFSDGTPKMTTIDNGLEGDGMRITMEYRRAVTDEEIAIAAWAKVKFSRYGDSFFRVLYSHQL
;
A
#
# COMPACT_ATOMS: atom_id res chain seq x y z
N MET A 1 -25.22 -4.63 -0.67
CA MET A 1 -24.52 -5.10 -1.90
C MET A 1 -23.02 -4.95 -1.70
N ALA A 2 -22.27 -6.05 -1.72
CA ALA A 2 -20.80 -5.97 -1.70
C ALA A 2 -20.31 -5.33 -3.01
N LEU A 3 -19.44 -4.34 -2.92
CA LEU A 3 -18.81 -3.76 -4.11
C LEU A 3 -18.03 -4.86 -4.84
N SER A 4 -18.13 -4.90 -6.17
CA SER A 4 -17.26 -5.76 -6.97
C SER A 4 -15.80 -5.41 -6.67
N ILE A 5 -14.92 -6.42 -6.66
CA ILE A 5 -13.50 -6.20 -6.32
C ILE A 5 -12.85 -5.15 -7.22
N TYR A 6 -13.21 -5.12 -8.50
CA TYR A 6 -12.79 -4.10 -9.46
C TYR A 6 -13.19 -2.68 -9.02
N LEU A 7 -14.45 -2.49 -8.61
CA LEU A 7 -14.92 -1.18 -8.14
C LEU A 7 -14.27 -0.80 -6.81
N ALA A 8 -14.05 -1.76 -5.91
CA ALA A 8 -13.36 -1.53 -4.64
C ALA A 8 -11.90 -1.10 -4.87
N THR A 9 -11.18 -1.80 -5.75
CA THR A 9 -9.80 -1.47 -6.13
C THR A 9 -9.73 -0.08 -6.75
N ARG A 10 -10.60 0.22 -7.73
CA ARG A 10 -10.63 1.53 -8.39
C ARG A 10 -10.95 2.67 -7.43
N ARG A 11 -11.94 2.49 -6.54
CA ARG A 11 -12.27 3.46 -5.51
C ARG A 11 -11.09 3.70 -4.58
N LYS A 12 -10.47 2.64 -4.07
CA LYS A 12 -9.33 2.73 -3.15
C LYS A 12 -8.14 3.43 -3.79
N LEU A 13 -7.79 3.10 -5.04
CA LEU A 13 -6.74 3.81 -5.78
C LEU A 13 -7.07 5.30 -5.95
N THR A 14 -8.31 5.62 -6.32
CA THR A 14 -8.75 7.02 -6.51
C THR A 14 -8.70 7.82 -5.20
N LEU A 15 -9.21 7.26 -4.11
CA LEU A 15 -9.23 7.88 -2.78
C LEU A 15 -7.82 8.14 -2.23
N ARG A 16 -6.84 7.35 -2.67
CA ARG A 16 -5.43 7.46 -2.29
C ARG A 16 -4.63 8.35 -3.24
N GLY A 17 -5.27 9.22 -4.01
CA GLY A 17 -4.57 10.28 -4.74
C GLY A 17 -3.83 9.83 -5.99
N VAL A 18 -4.09 8.62 -6.51
CA VAL A 18 -3.57 8.15 -7.81
C VAL A 18 -3.93 9.13 -8.93
N LYS A 19 -5.10 9.79 -8.86
CA LYS A 19 -5.50 10.84 -9.81
C LYS A 19 -4.83 12.20 -9.61
N ASN A 20 -4.20 12.42 -8.45
CA ASN A 20 -3.61 13.71 -8.07
C ASN A 20 -2.13 13.81 -8.45
N THR A 21 -1.61 12.80 -9.16
CA THR A 21 -0.24 12.76 -9.69
C THR A 21 -0.31 12.56 -11.19
N CYS A 22 0.49 13.29 -11.97
CA CYS A 22 0.51 13.19 -13.44
C CYS A 22 0.76 11.75 -13.92
N ASP A 23 1.43 10.97 -13.08
CA ASP A 23 1.87 9.61 -13.34
C ASP A 23 1.01 8.50 -12.72
N GLY A 24 0.06 8.81 -11.84
CA GLY A 24 -0.81 7.78 -11.28
C GLY A 24 -1.94 7.37 -12.23
N ASN A 25 -2.31 8.23 -13.18
CA ASN A 25 -3.37 7.95 -14.16
C ASN A 25 -3.16 6.66 -14.99
N PRO A 26 -1.93 6.31 -15.44
CA PRO A 26 -1.59 5.01 -15.99
C PRO A 26 -2.14 3.81 -15.21
N ILE A 27 -2.13 3.83 -13.87
CA ILE A 27 -2.63 2.71 -13.04
C ILE A 27 -4.14 2.47 -13.26
N LEU A 28 -4.89 3.50 -13.67
CA LEU A 28 -6.33 3.44 -13.90
C LEU A 28 -6.71 3.22 -15.37
N ILE A 29 -5.80 3.51 -16.30
CA ILE A 29 -6.04 3.48 -17.75
C ILE A 29 -5.46 2.20 -18.35
N ASP A 30 -4.25 1.82 -17.93
CA ASP A 30 -3.61 0.58 -18.34
C ASP A 30 -4.35 -0.61 -17.70
N LYS A 31 -4.99 -1.41 -18.55
CA LYS A 31 -5.80 -2.54 -18.12
C LYS A 31 -4.96 -3.59 -17.37
N ASP A 32 -3.76 -3.87 -17.85
CA ASP A 32 -2.93 -4.95 -17.31
C ASP A 32 -2.35 -4.53 -15.96
N LEU A 33 -1.86 -3.29 -15.86
CA LEU A 33 -1.44 -2.73 -14.58
C LEU A 33 -2.59 -2.67 -13.58
N PHE A 34 -3.79 -2.25 -14.01
CA PHE A 34 -4.96 -2.24 -13.14
C PHE A 34 -5.33 -3.64 -12.65
N LEU A 35 -5.26 -4.67 -13.49
CA LEU A 35 -5.51 -6.06 -13.12
C LEU A 35 -4.48 -6.59 -12.10
N LEU A 36 -3.23 -6.13 -12.16
CA LEU A 36 -2.24 -6.44 -11.14
C LEU A 36 -2.63 -5.85 -9.77
N PHE A 37 -3.18 -4.62 -9.73
CA PHE A 37 -3.72 -4.04 -8.49
C PHE A 37 -4.97 -4.77 -7.98
N VAL A 38 -5.81 -5.31 -8.88
CA VAL A 38 -6.94 -6.17 -8.49
C VAL A 38 -6.42 -7.48 -7.87
N THR A 39 -5.35 -8.05 -8.42
CA THR A 39 -4.70 -9.24 -7.88
C THR A 39 -4.10 -8.97 -6.50
N LEU A 40 -3.46 -7.82 -6.32
CA LEU A 40 -2.99 -7.37 -5.00
C LEU A 40 -4.14 -7.24 -4.00
N GLU A 41 -5.27 -6.66 -4.38
CA GLU A 41 -6.45 -6.56 -3.50
C GLU A 41 -7.02 -7.95 -3.14
N ARG A 42 -6.95 -8.94 -4.06
CA ARG A 42 -7.31 -10.33 -3.73
C ARG A 42 -6.36 -10.92 -2.70
N ALA A 43 -5.05 -10.74 -2.88
CA ALA A 43 -4.04 -11.23 -1.95
C ALA A 43 -4.18 -10.62 -0.54
N LEU A 44 -4.52 -9.32 -0.47
CA LEU A 44 -4.81 -8.66 0.80
C LEU A 44 -6.05 -9.24 1.49
N ARG A 45 -7.11 -9.58 0.74
CA ARG A 45 -8.32 -10.19 1.30
C ARG A 45 -8.12 -11.63 1.75
N SER A 46 -7.22 -12.38 1.09
CA SER A 46 -6.83 -13.72 1.53
C SER A 46 -5.81 -13.71 2.66
N LYS A 47 -5.29 -12.52 3.03
CA LYS A 47 -4.32 -12.32 4.13
C LYS A 47 -3.06 -13.17 3.97
N SER A 48 -2.63 -13.45 2.74
CA SER A 48 -1.42 -14.24 2.49
C SER A 48 -0.26 -13.30 2.20
N PHE A 49 0.75 -13.29 3.08
CA PHE A 49 1.95 -12.47 2.90
C PHE A 49 2.68 -12.81 1.60
N ASP A 50 2.87 -14.10 1.30
CA ASP A 50 3.51 -14.56 0.07
C ASP A 50 2.76 -14.09 -1.19
N ALA A 51 1.42 -14.21 -1.18
CA ALA A 51 0.60 -13.74 -2.30
C ALA A 51 0.71 -12.22 -2.48
N VAL A 52 0.80 -11.46 -1.38
CA VAL A 52 1.00 -10.00 -1.42
C VAL A 52 2.37 -9.67 -2.02
N GLN A 53 3.44 -10.35 -1.58
CA GLN A 53 4.78 -10.12 -2.12
C GLN A 53 4.85 -10.45 -3.61
N ALA A 54 4.29 -11.59 -4.03
CA ALA A 54 4.22 -11.99 -5.44
C ALA A 54 3.45 -10.95 -6.28
N ALA A 55 2.32 -10.46 -5.78
CA ALA A 55 1.54 -9.43 -6.48
C ALA A 55 2.32 -8.11 -6.61
N VAL A 56 3.03 -7.67 -5.57
CA VAL A 56 3.88 -6.47 -5.62
C VAL A 56 5.04 -6.65 -6.61
N GLN A 57 5.70 -7.82 -6.62
CA GLN A 57 6.78 -8.11 -7.56
C GLN A 57 6.30 -8.11 -9.02
N ALA A 58 5.09 -8.62 -9.28
CA ALA A 58 4.48 -8.55 -10.60
C ALA A 58 4.21 -7.09 -11.02
N ILE A 59 3.71 -6.25 -10.11
CA ILE A 59 3.55 -4.81 -10.35
C ILE A 59 4.89 -4.14 -10.64
N GLU A 60 5.94 -4.42 -9.86
CA GLU A 60 7.27 -3.84 -10.08
C GLU A 60 7.85 -4.25 -11.45
N SER A 61 7.70 -5.53 -11.81
CA SER A 61 8.20 -6.08 -13.07
C SER A 61 7.51 -5.42 -14.27
N TYR A 62 6.18 -5.28 -14.21
CA TYR A 62 5.40 -4.60 -15.24
C TYR A 62 5.73 -3.10 -15.30
N ALA A 63 5.77 -2.43 -14.14
CA ALA A 63 6.13 -1.02 -14.07
C ALA A 63 7.54 -0.76 -14.65
N THR A 64 8.48 -1.68 -14.43
CA THR A 64 9.82 -1.61 -14.99
C THR A 64 9.82 -1.81 -16.51
N SER A 65 9.03 -2.76 -17.04
CA SER A 65 8.98 -3.01 -18.49
C SER A 65 8.43 -1.82 -19.29
N ILE A 66 7.58 -1.00 -18.67
CA ILE A 66 7.07 0.25 -19.27
C ILE A 66 7.92 1.48 -18.93
N GLY A 67 9.10 1.31 -18.32
CA GLY A 67 10.01 2.39 -17.95
C GLY A 67 9.56 3.25 -16.76
N LYS A 68 8.53 2.81 -16.03
CA LYS A 68 7.89 3.56 -14.93
C LYS A 68 7.98 2.83 -13.60
N ARG A 69 9.18 2.31 -13.26
CA ARG A 69 9.41 1.52 -12.02
C ARG A 69 8.87 2.20 -10.76
N TYR A 70 8.90 3.52 -10.70
CA TYR A 70 8.37 4.33 -9.59
C TYR A 70 6.88 4.08 -9.27
N LEU A 71 6.09 3.54 -10.21
CA LEU A 71 4.69 3.17 -9.97
C LEU A 71 4.52 2.07 -8.91
N VAL A 72 5.58 1.29 -8.61
CA VAL A 72 5.56 0.32 -7.51
C VAL A 72 5.28 0.98 -6.15
N LEU A 73 5.62 2.27 -5.99
CA LEU A 73 5.27 3.02 -4.78
C LEU A 73 3.77 3.00 -4.50
N PHE A 74 2.94 3.07 -5.54
CA PHE A 74 1.50 3.03 -5.36
C PHE A 74 1.03 1.69 -4.80
N ALA A 75 1.74 0.58 -5.06
CA ALA A 75 1.44 -0.70 -4.44
C ALA A 75 1.75 -0.67 -2.94
N TYR A 76 2.93 -0.19 -2.54
CA TYR A 76 3.27 -0.03 -1.12
C TYR A 76 2.31 0.94 -0.42
N TRP A 77 1.97 2.05 -1.08
CA TRP A 77 1.03 3.03 -0.56
C TRP A 77 -0.38 2.44 -0.40
N TYR A 78 -0.82 1.64 -1.38
CA TYR A 78 -2.11 0.94 -1.36
C TYR A 78 -2.24 -0.04 -0.19
N ILE A 79 -1.15 -0.71 0.18
CA ILE A 79 -1.10 -1.65 1.30
C ILE A 79 -0.95 -0.90 2.63
N HIS A 80 -0.08 0.11 2.70
CA HIS A 80 0.19 0.87 3.91
C HIS A 80 -1.03 1.64 4.45
N PHE A 81 -2.02 1.94 3.60
CA PHE A 81 -3.27 2.55 4.08
C PHE A 81 -4.45 1.57 4.06
N SER A 82 -4.18 0.29 4.28
CA SER A 82 -5.17 -0.75 4.56
C SER A 82 -5.52 -0.79 6.05
N ASP A 83 -6.52 -1.61 6.40
CA ASP A 83 -6.98 -1.78 7.79
C ASP A 83 -5.90 -2.37 8.73
N GLY A 84 -4.87 -3.01 8.18
CA GLY A 84 -3.73 -3.53 8.94
C GLY A 84 -2.79 -2.44 9.48
N THR A 85 -3.01 -1.18 9.12
CA THR A 85 -2.28 -0.05 9.71
C THR A 85 -3.07 0.57 10.85
N PRO A 86 -2.45 0.79 12.03
CA PRO A 86 -3.14 1.40 13.17
C PRO A 86 -3.72 2.76 12.80
N LYS A 87 -4.93 3.04 13.31
CA LYS A 87 -5.50 4.39 13.30
C LYS A 87 -4.79 5.28 14.31
N MET A 88 -4.41 4.73 15.45
CA MET A 88 -3.70 5.41 16.52
C MET A 88 -2.61 4.50 17.09
N THR A 89 -1.48 5.07 17.46
CA THR A 89 -0.43 4.38 18.21
C THR A 89 -0.09 5.23 19.42
N THR A 90 -0.37 4.71 20.60
CA THR A 90 -0.12 5.36 21.87
C THR A 90 1.09 4.72 22.52
N ILE A 91 2.07 5.54 22.86
CA ILE A 91 3.25 5.14 23.59
C ILE A 91 3.03 5.58 25.04
N ASP A 92 3.03 4.62 25.95
CA ASP A 92 2.97 4.86 27.37
C ASP A 92 4.33 4.53 28.00
N ASN A 93 4.98 5.55 28.53
CA ASN A 93 6.32 5.46 29.13
C ASN A 93 6.25 5.30 30.66
N GLY A 94 5.08 4.96 31.22
CA GLY A 94 4.81 4.98 32.66
C GLY A 94 4.73 3.62 33.35
N LEU A 95 5.32 2.55 32.81
CA LEU A 95 5.42 1.30 33.58
C LEU A 95 6.50 1.43 34.65
N GLU A 96 6.30 0.83 35.83
CA GLU A 96 7.35 0.75 36.84
C GLU A 96 8.49 -0.15 36.31
N GLY A 97 9.67 0.44 36.12
CA GLY A 97 10.78 -0.14 35.35
C GLY A 97 10.85 0.45 33.94
N ASP A 98 12.02 0.46 33.32
CA ASP A 98 12.33 1.11 32.01
C ASP A 98 11.60 0.49 30.80
N GLY A 99 10.39 -0.04 31.00
CA GLY A 99 9.55 -0.69 30.02
C GLY A 99 8.66 0.30 29.28
N MET A 100 8.74 0.26 27.95
CA MET A 100 7.86 1.00 27.05
C MET A 100 6.67 0.13 26.66
N ARG A 101 5.44 0.65 26.83
CA ARG A 101 4.24 0.00 26.31
C ARG A 101 3.74 0.72 25.07
N ILE A 102 3.58 -0.03 23.99
CA ILE A 102 2.99 0.48 22.75
C ILE A 102 1.59 -0.12 22.60
N THR A 103 0.57 0.73 22.60
CA THR A 103 -0.82 0.34 22.33
C THR A 103 -1.20 0.78 20.92
N MET A 104 -1.65 -0.15 20.09
CA MET A 104 -2.08 0.13 18.71
C MET A 104 -3.59 -0.04 18.59
N GLU A 105 -4.28 1.02 18.15
CA GLU A 105 -5.72 0.98 17.90
C GLU A 105 -6.00 0.80 16.41
N TYR A 106 -6.77 -0.23 16.07
CA TYR A 106 -7.16 -0.54 14.71
C TYR A 106 -8.63 -0.18 14.46
N ARG A 107 -8.97 0.06 13.18
CA ARG A 107 -10.35 0.43 12.78
C ARG A 107 -11.34 -0.73 12.89
N ARG A 108 -10.82 -1.96 12.94
CA ARG A 108 -11.53 -3.22 13.11
C ARG A 108 -10.59 -4.24 13.71
N ALA A 109 -11.10 -5.42 14.05
CA ALA A 109 -10.26 -6.57 14.35
C ALA A 109 -9.34 -6.89 13.16
N VAL A 110 -8.05 -7.04 13.44
CA VAL A 110 -6.99 -7.37 12.49
C VAL A 110 -6.22 -8.59 12.99
N THR A 111 -5.68 -9.35 12.05
CA THR A 111 -4.80 -10.50 12.33
C THR A 111 -3.35 -10.07 12.33
N ASP A 112 -2.48 -10.85 12.99
CA ASP A 112 -1.03 -10.62 13.00
C ASP A 112 -0.45 -10.55 11.58
N GLU A 113 -0.98 -11.36 10.67
CA GLU A 113 -0.60 -11.37 9.26
C GLU A 113 -0.93 -10.02 8.57
N GLU A 114 -2.11 -9.46 8.82
CA GLU A 114 -2.49 -8.14 8.30
C GLU A 114 -1.59 -7.03 8.85
N ILE A 115 -1.16 -7.14 10.11
CA ILE A 115 -0.21 -6.22 10.75
C ILE A 115 1.17 -6.35 10.10
N ALA A 116 1.66 -7.58 9.90
CA ALA A 116 2.95 -7.85 9.29
C ALA A 116 3.01 -7.33 7.84
N ILE A 117 1.97 -7.60 7.04
CA ILE A 117 1.82 -7.07 5.67
C ILE A 117 1.89 -5.53 5.68
N ALA A 118 1.16 -4.88 6.58
CA ALA A 118 1.13 -3.42 6.66
C ALA A 118 2.48 -2.83 7.11
N ALA A 119 3.13 -3.44 8.10
CA ALA A 119 4.44 -3.03 8.59
C ALA A 119 5.51 -3.17 7.50
N TRP A 120 5.51 -4.29 6.76
CA TRP A 120 6.39 -4.50 5.62
C TRP A 120 6.20 -3.42 4.54
N ALA A 121 4.94 -3.15 4.16
CA ALA A 121 4.65 -2.12 3.17
C ALA A 121 5.08 -0.72 3.62
N LYS A 122 4.93 -0.40 4.91
CA LYS A 122 5.43 0.85 5.49
C LYS A 122 6.94 0.98 5.32
N VAL A 123 7.70 -0.06 5.70
CA VAL A 123 9.17 -0.06 5.56
C VAL A 123 9.60 0.11 4.11
N LYS A 124 8.94 -0.58 3.17
CA LYS A 124 9.22 -0.45 1.73
C LYS A 124 8.89 0.95 1.22
N PHE A 125 7.74 1.49 1.60
CA PHE A 125 7.35 2.84 1.25
C PHE A 125 8.33 3.87 1.79
N SER A 126 8.75 3.79 3.05
CA SER A 126 9.74 4.71 3.63
C SER A 126 11.12 4.60 2.97
N ARG A 127 11.57 3.37 2.66
CA ARG A 127 12.88 3.15 2.01
C ARG A 127 12.96 3.82 0.63
N TYR A 128 11.85 3.80 -0.10
CA TYR A 128 11.81 4.18 -1.50
C TYR A 128 11.12 5.53 -1.75
N GLY A 129 10.37 6.03 -0.77
CA GLY A 129 9.52 7.21 -0.87
C GLY A 129 10.27 8.44 -1.33
N ASP A 130 11.37 8.79 -0.67
CA ASP A 130 12.09 10.03 -0.95
C ASP A 130 12.64 10.10 -2.38
N SER A 131 13.26 9.00 -2.84
CA SER A 131 13.83 8.93 -4.20
C SER A 131 12.75 8.95 -5.28
N PHE A 132 11.63 8.28 -5.05
CA PHE A 132 10.57 8.17 -6.05
C PHE A 132 9.57 9.33 -6.01
N PHE A 133 9.32 9.97 -4.86
CA PHE A 133 8.58 11.23 -4.82
C PHE A 133 9.31 12.30 -5.63
N ARG A 134 10.64 12.33 -5.57
CA ARG A 134 11.44 13.21 -6.42
C ARG A 134 11.14 12.99 -7.91
N VAL A 135 10.97 11.74 -8.34
CA VAL A 135 10.64 11.38 -9.74
C VAL A 135 9.17 11.68 -10.09
N LEU A 136 8.24 11.38 -9.18
CA LEU A 136 6.81 11.64 -9.36
C LEU A 136 6.48 13.13 -9.45
N TYR A 137 7.27 13.97 -8.76
CA TYR A 137 7.10 15.43 -8.73
C TYR A 137 8.10 16.19 -9.61
N SER A 138 9.15 15.55 -10.15
CA SER A 138 10.09 16.23 -11.07
C SER A 138 9.48 16.61 -12.41
N HIS A 139 8.34 16.02 -12.77
CA HIS A 139 7.59 16.33 -13.99
C HIS A 139 6.44 17.34 -13.78
N GLN A 140 6.40 18.04 -12.63
CA GLN A 140 5.41 19.10 -12.33
C GLN A 140 5.94 20.53 -12.57
N LEU A 141 7.10 20.71 -13.20
CA LEU A 141 7.63 22.01 -13.63
C LEU A 141 7.57 22.16 -15.15
#